data_AF-A0A848GGS7-F1
#
_entry.id   AF-A0A848GGS7-F1
#
_cell.length_a   1.000
_cell.length_b   1.000
_cell.length_c   1.000
_cell.angle_alpha   90.00
_cell.angle_beta   90.00
_cell.angle_gamma   90.00
#
_symmetry.space_group_name_H-M   'P 1'
#
loop_
_entity.id
_entity.type
_entity.pdbx_description
1 polymer ?
#
loop_
_entity_poly.entity_id
_entity_poly.type
_entity_poly.pdbx_seq_one_letter_code
_entity_poly.pdbx_strand_id
1 'polypeptide(L)'
;MNEHNPIALEINKIQAHWRKAVSGNDPLRLVRLMILPEEARLYEGFFKLESSPHGQLEEIFVTHLTSFEGEDTFSAAIIKDWLATYDNSATLLQEMEAKNSKLTWDPAPFRQLPAAGPQDKQLLQLLRSFREALPHQPATLVLALLPWQVSDTRSFASWLTRLLKLGIPAGVRITVVDHVGKDYLLINDRPFPGQIISFHVPLQLANAIQRLATAGNPNDPEIAYRKCLFEMGNAAKDKDIKRLHYWGERMLEVTQRSGNKGLFATAHLSYAGMLFNFKRDPQLPLLLEKATRIAKQGIQMGDNACLSLLIQAYGYQGAYAQIRRNYTTAIEWFLQQAALAEQHQYLSQAATSWYQAVELSRRKDSSRYHSLLEQAYKCGIPMTDDELSSSVYSFLTADYYDYAYTHKQVSLVKEIDDRMSRVFGKEWKAEVDKLKKSKVKSLMQPHLSEEEEEEEAEETAGSPTEKR
;
A
#
# COMPACT_ATOMS: atom_id res chain seq x y z
N MET A 1 -17.51 3.76 25.38
CA MET A 1 -17.01 5.10 25.02
C MET A 1 -15.49 5.06 25.03
N ASN A 2 -14.88 5.19 23.86
CA ASN A 2 -13.43 5.17 23.63
C ASN A 2 -12.98 6.58 23.20
N GLU A 3 -13.36 7.60 23.98
CA GLU A 3 -13.11 9.02 23.66
C GLU A 3 -11.61 9.39 23.60
N HIS A 4 -10.72 8.44 23.89
CA HIS A 4 -9.28 8.61 23.83
C HIS A 4 -8.64 7.97 22.58
N ASN A 5 -9.40 7.29 21.71
CA ASN A 5 -8.84 6.74 20.48
C ASN A 5 -8.72 7.85 19.41
N PRO A 6 -7.50 8.21 18.97
CA PRO A 6 -7.30 9.27 17.99
C PRO A 6 -8.02 9.01 16.66
N ILE A 7 -8.22 7.74 16.27
CA ILE A 7 -8.97 7.38 15.05
C ILE A 7 -10.47 7.65 15.22
N ALA A 8 -11.02 7.40 16.41
CA ALA A 8 -12.44 7.71 16.69
C ALA A 8 -12.71 9.22 16.61
N LEU A 9 -11.74 10.06 17.00
CA LEU A 9 -11.85 11.52 16.85
C LEU A 9 -11.91 11.93 15.38
N GLU A 10 -11.14 11.28 14.49
CA GLU A 10 -11.22 11.55 13.06
C GLU A 10 -12.57 11.10 12.46
N ILE A 11 -13.12 9.95 12.90
CA ILE A 11 -14.48 9.53 12.52
C ILE A 11 -15.53 10.55 12.98
N ASN A 12 -15.43 11.05 14.21
CA ASN A 12 -16.34 12.07 14.73
C ASN A 12 -16.31 13.36 13.89
N LYS A 13 -15.14 13.74 13.35
CA LYS A 13 -15.04 14.86 12.41
C LYS A 13 -15.80 14.59 11.13
N ILE A 14 -15.71 13.37 10.57
CA ILE A 14 -16.46 12.98 9.38
C ILE A 14 -17.97 13.10 9.66
N GLN A 15 -18.45 12.54 10.77
CA GLN A 15 -19.85 12.64 11.18
C GLN A 15 -20.31 14.10 11.35
N ALA A 16 -19.50 14.95 12.00
CA ALA A 16 -19.83 16.35 12.21
C ALA A 16 -19.93 17.13 10.89
N HIS A 17 -18.99 16.89 9.96
CA HIS A 17 -19.03 17.51 8.63
C HIS A 17 -20.20 16.99 7.81
N TRP A 18 -20.48 15.69 7.87
CA TRP A 18 -21.65 15.09 7.24
C TRP A 18 -22.92 15.80 7.69
N ARG A 19 -23.20 15.85 9.00
CA ARG A 19 -24.39 16.53 9.55
C ARG A 19 -24.50 17.96 9.07
N LYS A 20 -23.40 18.73 9.11
CA LYS A 20 -23.39 20.11 8.64
C LYS A 20 -23.69 20.24 7.14
N ALA A 21 -23.19 19.31 6.33
CA ALA A 21 -23.31 19.38 4.88
C ALA A 21 -24.69 18.92 4.36
N VAL A 22 -25.34 18.00 5.07
CA VAL A 22 -26.61 17.39 4.62
C VAL A 22 -27.85 17.95 5.31
N SER A 23 -27.71 18.55 6.50
CA SER A 23 -28.83 19.07 7.28
C SER A 23 -29.57 20.19 6.54
N GLY A 24 -30.90 20.12 6.53
CA GLY A 24 -31.78 21.11 5.88
C GLY A 24 -31.73 21.11 4.35
N ASN A 25 -31.03 20.14 3.73
CA ASN A 25 -30.94 20.04 2.27
C ASN A 25 -31.84 18.92 1.73
N ASP A 26 -33.13 19.21 1.62
CA ASP A 26 -34.15 18.31 1.08
C ASP A 26 -33.95 17.88 -0.39
N PRO A 27 -33.45 18.73 -1.32
CA PRO A 27 -33.20 18.30 -2.70
C PRO A 27 -31.95 17.43 -2.84
N LEU A 28 -31.07 17.35 -1.85
CA LEU A 28 -29.83 16.56 -1.91
C LEU A 28 -30.08 15.09 -2.25
N ARG A 29 -29.40 14.58 -3.28
CA ARG A 29 -29.47 13.18 -3.74
C ARG A 29 -28.12 12.50 -3.86
N LEU A 30 -27.05 13.25 -4.16
CA LEU A 30 -25.71 12.72 -4.32
C LEU A 30 -24.70 13.48 -3.46
N VAL A 31 -23.98 12.74 -2.62
CA VAL A 31 -22.87 13.25 -1.82
C VAL A 31 -21.57 12.65 -2.35
N ARG A 32 -20.63 13.49 -2.75
CA ARG A 32 -19.28 13.07 -3.15
C ARG A 32 -18.29 13.48 -2.06
N LEU A 33 -17.77 12.48 -1.34
CA LEU A 33 -16.73 12.70 -0.33
C LEU A 33 -15.37 12.71 -1.02
N MET A 34 -14.71 13.86 -1.00
CA MET A 34 -13.38 14.03 -1.57
C MET A 34 -12.34 13.58 -0.55
N ILE A 35 -11.56 12.54 -0.87
CA ILE A 35 -10.62 11.88 0.04
C ILE A 35 -9.19 11.91 -0.50
N LEU A 36 -8.22 11.87 0.39
CA LEU A 36 -6.84 11.51 0.05
C LEU A 36 -6.68 9.98 -0.02
N PRO A 37 -5.75 9.44 -0.83
CA PRO A 37 -5.54 7.99 -0.95
C PRO A 37 -5.34 7.27 0.39
N GLU A 38 -4.59 7.88 1.31
CA GLU A 38 -4.32 7.35 2.65
C GLU A 38 -5.55 7.32 3.58
N GLU A 39 -6.61 8.07 3.25
CA GLU A 39 -7.83 8.16 4.05
C GLU A 39 -8.85 7.07 3.70
N ALA A 40 -8.67 6.33 2.60
CA ALA A 40 -9.65 5.38 2.07
C ALA A 40 -10.16 4.37 3.12
N ARG A 41 -9.23 3.77 3.88
CA ARG A 41 -9.58 2.81 4.95
C ARG A 41 -10.37 3.44 6.09
N LEU A 42 -10.12 4.72 6.40
CA LEU A 42 -10.86 5.43 7.43
C LEU A 42 -12.31 5.67 7.01
N TYR A 43 -12.52 6.08 5.75
CA TYR A 43 -13.87 6.25 5.21
C TYR A 43 -14.63 4.92 5.10
N GLU A 44 -13.97 3.84 4.69
CA GLU A 44 -14.58 2.49 4.74
C GLU A 44 -15.01 2.12 6.17
N GLY A 45 -14.16 2.40 7.16
CA GLY A 45 -14.47 2.22 8.58
C GLY A 45 -15.65 3.09 9.05
N PHE A 46 -15.71 4.34 8.61
CA PHE A 46 -16.84 5.25 8.89
C PHE A 46 -18.14 4.68 8.33
N PHE A 47 -18.19 4.28 7.06
CA PHE A 47 -19.41 3.73 6.46
C PHE A 47 -19.85 2.43 7.12
N LYS A 48 -18.92 1.54 7.47
CA LYS A 48 -19.21 0.33 8.24
C LYS A 48 -19.75 0.63 9.64
N LEU A 49 -19.21 1.65 10.32
CA LEU A 49 -19.70 2.08 11.63
C LEU A 49 -21.13 2.62 11.54
N GLU A 50 -21.42 3.49 10.57
CA GLU A 50 -22.76 4.05 10.39
C GLU A 50 -23.78 3.01 9.89
N SER A 51 -23.34 1.96 9.20
CA SER A 51 -24.17 0.79 8.88
C SER A 51 -24.38 -0.18 10.06
N SER A 52 -23.89 0.14 11.26
CA SER A 52 -24.01 -0.70 12.45
C SER A 52 -24.91 -0.07 13.53
N PRO A 53 -25.33 -0.83 14.56
CA PRO A 53 -26.05 -0.27 15.72
C PRO A 53 -25.27 0.80 16.51
N HIS A 54 -23.99 0.99 16.22
CA HIS A 54 -23.12 1.98 16.87
C HIS A 54 -22.96 3.27 16.05
N GLY A 55 -23.63 3.39 14.90
CA GLY A 55 -23.71 4.62 14.14
C GLY A 55 -24.28 5.76 14.98
N GLN A 56 -23.88 6.99 14.64
CA GLN A 56 -24.32 8.19 15.37
C GLN A 56 -25.07 9.18 14.48
N LEU A 57 -25.13 8.93 13.17
CA LEU A 57 -25.94 9.71 12.25
C LEU A 57 -27.41 9.28 12.34
N GLU A 58 -28.30 10.22 12.05
CA GLU A 58 -29.76 9.98 12.07
C GLU A 58 -30.20 9.20 10.82
N GLU A 59 -29.42 9.31 9.74
CA GLU A 59 -29.67 8.56 8.51
C GLU A 59 -29.28 7.08 8.64
N ILE A 60 -29.98 6.25 7.88
CA ILE A 60 -29.72 4.81 7.81
C ILE A 60 -28.77 4.53 6.66
N PHE A 61 -27.56 4.08 6.98
CA PHE A 61 -26.53 3.78 5.98
C PHE A 61 -26.57 2.31 5.57
N VAL A 62 -26.64 2.07 4.27
CA VAL A 62 -26.41 0.75 3.69
C VAL A 62 -25.20 0.84 2.78
N THR A 63 -24.13 0.13 3.17
CA THR A 63 -22.84 0.18 2.50
C THR A 63 -22.67 -1.03 1.58
N HIS A 64 -22.40 -0.78 0.30
CA HIS A 64 -22.11 -1.79 -0.70
C HIS A 64 -20.67 -1.71 -1.18
N LEU A 65 -20.02 -2.87 -1.22
CA LEU A 65 -18.68 -3.05 -1.77
C LEU A 65 -18.68 -3.67 -3.18
N THR A 66 -19.85 -3.76 -3.80
CA THR A 66 -20.06 -4.38 -5.13
C THR A 66 -19.13 -3.77 -6.18
N SER A 67 -18.36 -4.59 -6.90
CA SER A 67 -17.47 -4.12 -7.96
C SER A 67 -18.25 -3.46 -9.11
N PHE A 68 -17.67 -2.43 -9.72
CA PHE A 68 -18.19 -1.79 -10.91
C PHE A 68 -17.53 -2.38 -12.16
N GLU A 69 -18.26 -3.25 -12.86
CA GLU A 69 -17.83 -3.87 -14.12
C GLU A 69 -18.31 -3.07 -15.35
N GLY A 70 -19.50 -2.48 -15.28
CA GLY A 70 -20.06 -1.67 -16.35
C GLY A 70 -21.37 -1.00 -15.95
N GLU A 71 -21.70 0.10 -16.64
CA GLU A 71 -22.87 0.92 -16.30
C GLU A 71 -24.21 0.18 -16.45
N ASP A 72 -24.30 -0.81 -17.34
CA ASP A 72 -25.55 -1.53 -17.61
C ASP A 72 -25.80 -2.71 -16.67
N THR A 73 -24.75 -3.24 -16.02
CA THR A 73 -24.85 -4.39 -15.11
C THR A 73 -24.83 -3.99 -13.64
N PHE A 74 -24.33 -2.79 -13.31
CA PHE A 74 -24.06 -2.40 -11.93
C PHE A 74 -25.31 -2.31 -11.05
N SER A 75 -26.40 -1.72 -11.54
CA SER A 75 -27.67 -1.67 -10.78
C SER A 75 -28.20 -3.07 -10.43
N ALA A 76 -28.08 -4.02 -11.35
CA ALA A 76 -28.49 -5.41 -11.11
C ALA A 76 -27.62 -6.09 -10.06
N ALA A 77 -26.30 -5.82 -10.09
CA ALA A 77 -25.36 -6.33 -9.10
C ALA A 77 -25.67 -5.79 -7.69
N ILE A 78 -25.96 -4.48 -7.55
CA ILE A 78 -26.36 -3.89 -6.26
C ILE A 78 -27.65 -4.54 -5.74
N ILE A 79 -28.68 -4.68 -6.58
CA ILE A 79 -29.95 -5.31 -6.18
C ILE A 79 -29.72 -6.75 -5.69
N LYS A 80 -28.92 -7.52 -6.42
CA LYS A 80 -28.58 -8.90 -6.05
C LYS A 80 -27.89 -8.96 -4.68
N ASP A 81 -26.87 -8.12 -4.48
CA ASP A 81 -26.14 -8.07 -3.21
C ASP A 81 -27.04 -7.61 -2.06
N TRP A 82 -27.91 -6.63 -2.30
CA TRP A 82 -28.86 -6.13 -1.30
C TRP A 82 -29.81 -7.24 -0.84
N LEU A 83 -30.38 -7.98 -1.78
CA LEU A 83 -31.28 -9.11 -1.49
C LEU A 83 -30.54 -10.21 -0.72
N ALA A 84 -29.32 -10.54 -1.11
CA ALA A 84 -28.51 -11.52 -0.39
C ALA A 84 -28.21 -11.08 1.05
N THR A 85 -27.87 -9.80 1.27
CA THR A 85 -27.67 -9.25 2.63
C THR A 85 -28.95 -9.29 3.44
N TYR A 86 -30.09 -8.93 2.85
CA TYR A 86 -31.39 -8.98 3.53
C TYR A 86 -31.76 -10.42 3.94
N ASP A 87 -31.58 -11.39 3.05
CA ASP A 87 -31.87 -12.81 3.31
C ASP A 87 -31.00 -13.37 4.45
N ASN A 88 -29.76 -12.89 4.55
CA ASN A 88 -28.83 -13.26 5.62
C ASN A 88 -29.08 -12.54 6.95
N SER A 89 -30.05 -11.62 7.03
CA SER A 89 -30.33 -10.78 8.21
C SER A 89 -31.46 -11.30 9.10
N ALA A 90 -31.82 -12.58 9.00
CA ALA A 90 -32.96 -13.16 9.73
C ALA A 90 -32.92 -12.93 11.25
N THR A 91 -31.75 -13.10 11.89
CA THR A 91 -31.57 -12.86 13.32
C THR A 91 -31.81 -11.40 13.69
N LEU A 92 -31.30 -10.45 12.89
CA LEU A 92 -31.50 -9.02 13.11
C LEU A 92 -32.98 -8.64 12.98
N LEU A 93 -33.70 -9.19 11.99
CA LEU A 93 -35.14 -8.94 11.81
C LEU A 93 -35.96 -9.44 13.01
N GLN A 94 -35.61 -10.60 13.58
CA GLN A 94 -36.23 -11.13 14.80
C GLN A 94 -35.97 -10.22 16.01
N GLU A 95 -34.73 -9.74 16.18
CA GLU A 95 -34.39 -8.80 17.26
C GLU A 95 -35.14 -7.47 17.13
N MET A 96 -35.29 -6.96 15.91
CA MET A 96 -36.06 -5.75 15.62
C MET A 96 -37.53 -5.92 15.96
N GLU A 97 -38.13 -7.07 15.62
CA GLU A 97 -39.51 -7.40 15.98
C GLU A 97 -39.70 -7.47 17.51
N ALA A 98 -38.77 -8.13 18.23
CA ALA A 98 -38.80 -8.19 19.69
C ALA A 98 -38.69 -6.81 20.37
N LYS A 99 -38.06 -5.83 19.71
CA LYS A 99 -37.93 -4.44 20.17
C LYS A 99 -39.06 -3.52 19.66
N ASN A 100 -40.17 -4.06 19.16
CA ASN A 100 -41.29 -3.31 18.57
C ASN A 100 -40.89 -2.36 17.43
N SER A 101 -39.79 -2.67 16.72
CA SER A 101 -39.25 -1.88 15.60
C SER A 101 -39.24 -2.71 14.32
N LYS A 102 -40.31 -3.49 14.09
CA LYS A 102 -40.39 -4.46 12.98
C LYS A 102 -40.27 -3.78 11.62
N LEU A 103 -39.30 -4.21 10.82
CA LEU A 103 -39.19 -3.85 9.40
C LEU A 103 -40.13 -4.74 8.58
N THR A 104 -41.15 -4.14 7.94
CA THR A 104 -42.09 -4.87 7.08
C THR A 104 -41.86 -4.47 5.63
N TRP A 105 -40.89 -5.13 5.00
CA TRP A 105 -40.50 -4.89 3.61
C TRP A 105 -40.72 -6.15 2.76
N ASP A 106 -41.30 -5.98 1.57
CA ASP A 106 -41.51 -7.06 0.60
C ASP A 106 -40.40 -7.03 -0.48
N PRO A 107 -39.46 -8.00 -0.46
CA PRO A 107 -38.41 -8.10 -1.46
C PRO A 107 -38.85 -8.80 -2.76
N ALA A 108 -40.03 -9.45 -2.79
CA ALA A 108 -40.44 -10.32 -3.90
C ALA A 108 -40.41 -9.64 -5.29
N PRO A 109 -40.84 -8.37 -5.46
CA PRO A 109 -40.80 -7.69 -6.75
C PRO A 109 -39.40 -7.55 -7.35
N PHE A 110 -38.35 -7.59 -6.52
CA PHE A 110 -36.96 -7.37 -6.96
C PHE A 110 -36.20 -8.67 -7.23
N ARG A 111 -36.79 -9.83 -6.93
CA ARG A 111 -36.16 -11.15 -7.20
C ARG A 111 -36.24 -11.57 -8.66
N GLN A 112 -37.19 -11.03 -9.42
CA GLN A 112 -37.38 -11.34 -10.83
C GLN A 112 -36.96 -10.15 -11.69
N LEU A 113 -35.64 -9.94 -11.79
CA LEU A 113 -35.11 -8.91 -12.68
C LEU A 113 -35.21 -9.35 -14.14
N PRO A 114 -35.51 -8.44 -15.08
CA PRO A 114 -35.41 -8.71 -16.51
C PRO A 114 -34.00 -9.21 -16.88
N ALA A 115 -33.93 -10.20 -17.77
CA ALA A 115 -32.67 -10.82 -18.18
C ALA A 115 -31.74 -9.89 -18.99
N ALA A 116 -32.25 -8.76 -19.50
CA ALA A 116 -31.49 -7.86 -20.37
C ALA A 116 -31.75 -6.38 -20.04
N GLY A 117 -30.70 -5.56 -20.16
CA GLY A 117 -30.73 -4.11 -20.06
C GLY A 117 -30.45 -3.53 -18.66
N PRO A 118 -30.24 -2.20 -18.57
CA PRO A 118 -29.96 -1.52 -17.31
C PRO A 118 -31.12 -1.62 -16.33
N GLN A 119 -30.83 -2.01 -15.08
CA GLN A 119 -31.82 -2.15 -14.01
C GLN A 119 -31.93 -0.90 -13.12
N ASP A 120 -31.58 0.26 -13.65
CA ASP A 120 -31.50 1.53 -12.91
C ASP A 120 -32.85 1.89 -12.27
N LYS A 121 -33.95 1.72 -13.01
CA LYS A 121 -35.31 2.01 -12.49
C LYS A 121 -35.70 1.05 -11.36
N GLN A 122 -35.34 -0.22 -11.49
CA GLN A 122 -35.59 -1.26 -10.51
C GLN A 122 -34.82 -0.99 -9.23
N LEU A 123 -33.55 -0.54 -9.33
CA LEU A 123 -32.77 -0.11 -8.18
C LEU A 123 -33.44 1.06 -7.47
N LEU A 124 -33.87 2.10 -8.20
CA LEU A 124 -34.56 3.25 -7.60
C LEU A 124 -35.89 2.86 -6.93
N GLN A 125 -36.64 1.93 -7.53
CA GLN A 125 -37.86 1.37 -6.93
C GLN A 125 -37.56 0.57 -5.66
N LEU A 126 -36.48 -0.21 -5.64
CA LEU A 126 -36.00 -0.93 -4.46
C LEU A 126 -35.68 0.03 -3.33
N LEU A 127 -34.84 1.05 -3.60
CA LEU A 127 -34.43 2.02 -2.59
C LEU A 127 -35.64 2.79 -2.03
N ARG A 128 -36.59 3.15 -2.88
CA ARG A 128 -37.85 3.77 -2.46
C ARG A 128 -38.65 2.86 -1.55
N SER A 129 -38.93 1.63 -2.01
CA SER A 129 -39.72 0.64 -1.28
C SER A 129 -39.11 0.32 0.08
N PHE A 130 -37.79 0.12 0.13
CA PHE A 130 -37.08 -0.13 1.37
C PHE A 130 -37.16 1.07 2.31
N ARG A 131 -36.92 2.29 1.81
CA ARG A 131 -37.02 3.52 2.61
C ARG A 131 -38.41 3.75 3.19
N GLU A 132 -39.46 3.44 2.44
CA GLU A 132 -40.86 3.53 2.90
C GLU A 132 -41.17 2.50 4.00
N ALA A 133 -40.50 1.35 4.01
CA ALA A 133 -40.68 0.30 5.00
C ALA A 133 -39.95 0.54 6.34
N LEU A 134 -38.99 1.47 6.40
CA LEU A 134 -38.18 1.72 7.60
C LEU A 134 -39.04 2.17 8.80
N PRO A 135 -38.77 1.63 10.02
CA PRO A 135 -39.42 2.09 11.23
C PRO A 135 -38.94 3.51 11.59
N HIS A 136 -39.85 4.37 12.08
CA HIS A 136 -39.61 5.79 12.42
C HIS A 136 -39.42 6.75 11.23
N GLN A 137 -40.55 7.10 10.60
CA GLN A 137 -40.60 8.09 9.53
C GLN A 137 -40.62 9.54 10.09
N PRO A 138 -40.02 10.52 9.39
CA PRO A 138 -39.29 10.38 8.13
C PRO A 138 -37.83 9.93 8.34
N ALA A 139 -37.47 8.76 7.82
CA ALA A 139 -36.08 8.29 7.78
C ALA A 139 -35.45 8.58 6.41
N THR A 140 -34.19 9.02 6.41
CA THR A 140 -33.38 9.12 5.20
C THR A 140 -32.51 7.88 5.05
N LEU A 141 -32.57 7.25 3.88
CA LEU A 141 -31.72 6.14 3.49
C LEU A 141 -30.49 6.67 2.74
N VAL A 142 -29.30 6.26 3.15
CA VAL A 142 -28.04 6.54 2.46
C VAL A 142 -27.49 5.25 1.89
N LEU A 143 -27.42 5.16 0.57
CA LEU A 143 -26.70 4.11 -0.15
C LEU A 143 -25.24 4.55 -0.33
N ALA A 144 -24.33 3.94 0.43
CA ALA A 144 -22.89 4.17 0.30
C ALA A 144 -22.29 3.16 -0.69
N LEU A 145 -21.76 3.67 -1.80
CA LEU A 145 -21.15 2.86 -2.86
C LEU A 145 -19.62 2.96 -2.78
N LEU A 146 -18.99 1.87 -2.37
CA LEU A 146 -17.53 1.73 -2.22
C LEU A 146 -17.03 0.53 -3.02
N PRO A 147 -17.13 0.57 -4.36
CA PRO A 147 -16.76 -0.57 -5.20
C PRO A 147 -15.30 -0.98 -5.00
N TRP A 148 -15.04 -2.27 -4.75
CA TRP A 148 -13.67 -2.80 -4.63
C TRP A 148 -12.81 -2.53 -5.87
N GLN A 149 -13.46 -2.55 -7.04
CA GLN A 149 -12.84 -2.32 -8.33
C GLN A 149 -13.77 -1.47 -9.19
N VAL A 150 -13.20 -0.49 -9.89
CA VAL A 150 -13.89 0.32 -10.89
C VAL A 150 -13.20 0.12 -12.23
N SER A 151 -13.87 -0.56 -13.16
CA SER A 151 -13.28 -0.89 -14.47
C SER A 151 -13.08 0.34 -15.34
N ASP A 152 -14.01 1.31 -15.29
CA ASP A 152 -13.89 2.61 -15.95
C ASP A 152 -14.63 3.69 -15.14
N THR A 153 -13.89 4.71 -14.69
CA THR A 153 -14.42 5.78 -13.84
C THR A 153 -15.42 6.68 -14.58
N ARG A 154 -15.25 6.87 -15.90
CA ARG A 154 -16.18 7.68 -16.71
C ARG A 154 -17.54 7.01 -16.86
N SER A 155 -17.56 5.71 -17.10
CA SER A 155 -18.79 4.91 -17.12
C SER A 155 -19.47 4.92 -15.74
N PHE A 156 -18.71 4.89 -14.65
CA PHE A 156 -19.29 5.00 -13.31
C PHE A 156 -19.93 6.37 -13.04
N ALA A 157 -19.26 7.47 -13.40
CA ALA A 157 -19.83 8.81 -13.34
C ALA A 157 -21.06 8.97 -14.25
N SER A 158 -21.04 8.33 -15.42
CA SER A 158 -22.17 8.32 -16.37
C SER A 158 -23.37 7.59 -15.77
N TRP A 159 -23.15 6.43 -15.15
CA TRP A 159 -24.19 5.69 -14.42
C TRP A 159 -24.81 6.52 -13.28
N LEU A 160 -24.00 7.18 -12.44
CA LEU A 160 -24.50 8.08 -11.39
C LEU A 160 -25.35 9.22 -11.99
N THR A 161 -24.92 9.78 -13.11
CA THR A 161 -25.65 10.81 -13.85
C THR A 161 -26.98 10.27 -14.39
N ARG A 162 -27.04 9.01 -14.85
CA ARG A 162 -28.30 8.37 -15.28
C ARG A 162 -29.27 8.23 -14.11
N LEU A 163 -28.81 7.82 -12.93
CA LEU A 163 -29.66 7.74 -11.74
C LEU A 163 -30.23 9.11 -11.34
N LEU A 164 -29.41 10.16 -11.36
CA LEU A 164 -29.87 11.52 -11.10
C LEU A 164 -30.95 11.98 -12.10
N LYS A 165 -30.76 11.69 -13.40
CA LYS A 165 -31.75 12.01 -14.45
C LYS A 165 -33.06 11.24 -14.30
N LEU A 166 -32.99 9.97 -13.89
CA LEU A 166 -34.17 9.15 -13.61
C LEU A 166 -34.93 9.61 -12.37
N GLY A 167 -34.25 10.33 -11.47
CA GLY A 167 -34.82 10.89 -10.26
C GLY A 167 -34.63 9.95 -9.07
N ILE A 168 -33.61 10.22 -8.25
CA ILE A 168 -33.42 9.51 -7.00
C ILE A 168 -34.58 9.86 -6.04
N PRO A 169 -35.27 8.87 -5.46
CA PRO A 169 -36.44 9.10 -4.60
C PRO A 169 -36.17 10.06 -3.44
N ALA A 170 -37.21 10.79 -3.02
CA ALA A 170 -37.12 11.62 -1.82
C ALA A 170 -36.83 10.78 -0.58
N GLY A 171 -35.98 11.28 0.32
CA GLY A 171 -35.48 10.52 1.47
C GLY A 171 -34.45 9.46 1.12
N VAL A 172 -33.94 9.42 -0.12
CA VAL A 172 -32.80 8.57 -0.52
C VAL A 172 -31.63 9.45 -0.95
N ARG A 173 -30.44 9.13 -0.45
CA ARG A 173 -29.16 9.74 -0.86
C ARG A 173 -28.20 8.65 -1.29
N ILE A 174 -27.42 8.93 -2.32
CA ILE A 174 -26.28 8.10 -2.73
C ILE A 174 -25.02 8.83 -2.28
N THR A 175 -24.06 8.09 -1.73
CA THR A 175 -22.75 8.63 -1.39
C THR A 175 -21.64 7.81 -2.01
N VAL A 176 -20.65 8.51 -2.55
CA VAL A 176 -19.47 7.95 -3.22
C VAL A 176 -18.22 8.65 -2.72
N VAL A 177 -17.07 7.98 -2.84
CA VAL A 177 -15.76 8.58 -2.60
C VAL A 177 -15.10 8.95 -3.93
N ASP A 178 -14.43 10.09 -3.96
CA ASP A 178 -13.61 10.56 -5.08
C ASP A 178 -12.31 11.18 -4.53
N HIS A 179 -11.34 11.47 -5.38
CA HIS A 179 -10.01 11.91 -4.95
C HIS A 179 -9.82 13.41 -5.06
N VAL A 180 -9.28 14.01 -3.99
CA VAL A 180 -8.87 15.41 -3.97
C VAL A 180 -7.90 15.68 -5.13
N GLY A 181 -8.21 16.67 -5.95
CA GLY A 181 -7.37 17.13 -7.06
C GLY A 181 -7.45 16.30 -8.35
N LYS A 182 -8.27 15.25 -8.41
CA LYS A 182 -8.42 14.41 -9.62
C LYS A 182 -9.84 14.34 -10.17
N ASP A 183 -10.86 14.58 -9.34
CA ASP A 183 -12.26 14.77 -9.75
C ASP A 183 -12.79 13.69 -10.74
N TYR A 184 -12.51 12.42 -10.47
CA TYR A 184 -12.85 11.33 -11.39
C TYR A 184 -14.35 11.15 -11.61
N LEU A 185 -15.16 11.53 -10.62
CA LEU A 185 -16.62 11.40 -10.62
C LEU A 185 -17.32 12.76 -10.73
N LEU A 186 -16.68 13.75 -11.37
CA LEU A 186 -17.28 15.05 -11.57
C LEU A 186 -18.53 14.96 -12.47
N ILE A 187 -19.65 15.44 -11.95
CA ILE A 187 -20.93 15.53 -12.65
C ILE A 187 -21.30 17.00 -12.82
N ASN A 188 -21.77 17.38 -14.01
CA ASN A 188 -22.33 18.71 -14.24
C ASN A 188 -23.59 18.89 -13.39
N ASP A 189 -23.56 19.81 -12.43
CA ASP A 189 -24.59 20.05 -11.43
C ASP A 189 -25.70 21.00 -11.90
N ARG A 190 -25.49 21.75 -12.99
CA ARG A 190 -26.48 22.68 -13.56
C ARG A 190 -27.86 22.05 -13.80
N PRO A 191 -27.99 20.81 -14.30
CA PRO A 191 -29.29 20.15 -14.47
C PRO A 191 -29.90 19.64 -13.16
N PHE A 192 -29.14 19.66 -12.06
CA PHE A 192 -29.50 19.06 -10.77
C PHE A 192 -29.32 20.06 -9.61
N PRO A 193 -29.98 21.24 -9.67
CA PRO A 193 -29.76 22.31 -8.70
C PRO A 193 -30.04 21.84 -7.26
N GLY A 194 -29.05 21.97 -6.39
CA GLY A 194 -29.13 21.57 -4.97
C GLY A 194 -29.09 20.05 -4.72
N GLN A 195 -29.04 19.21 -5.76
CA GLN A 195 -29.07 17.75 -5.58
C GLN A 195 -27.69 17.12 -5.36
N ILE A 196 -26.61 17.84 -5.65
CA ILE A 196 -25.23 17.33 -5.58
C ILE A 196 -24.42 18.21 -4.66
N ILE A 197 -23.68 17.60 -3.74
CA ILE A 197 -22.62 18.29 -2.97
C ILE A 197 -21.32 17.50 -3.06
N SER A 198 -20.21 18.22 -3.06
CA SER A 198 -18.86 17.65 -2.94
C SER A 198 -18.13 18.35 -1.80
N PHE A 199 -17.53 17.61 -0.89
CA PHE A 199 -16.71 18.21 0.16
C PHE A 199 -15.60 17.28 0.61
N HIS A 200 -14.51 17.88 1.09
CA HIS A 200 -13.40 17.22 1.76
C HIS A 200 -13.50 17.49 3.26
N VAL A 201 -13.25 16.47 4.09
CA VAL A 201 -13.11 16.64 5.54
C VAL A 201 -11.61 16.76 5.84
N PRO A 202 -11.14 17.86 6.45
CA PRO A 202 -9.72 18.01 6.78
C PRO A 202 -9.36 17.09 7.97
N LEU A 203 -8.78 15.94 7.66
CA LEU A 203 -8.39 14.93 8.64
C LEU A 203 -6.92 15.05 9.04
N GLN A 204 -6.59 14.51 10.21
CA GLN A 204 -5.23 14.50 10.78
C GLN A 204 -4.74 13.06 10.99
N LEU A 205 -4.89 12.21 9.97
CA LEU A 205 -4.69 10.77 10.09
C LEU A 205 -3.25 10.39 10.49
N ALA A 206 -2.24 11.06 9.94
CA ALA A 206 -0.84 10.83 10.31
C ALA A 206 -0.59 11.09 11.80
N ASN A 207 -1.13 12.20 12.33
CA ASN A 207 -1.04 12.54 13.74
C ASN A 207 -1.82 11.55 14.62
N ALA A 208 -2.99 11.08 14.17
CA ALA A 208 -3.78 10.08 14.87
C ALA A 208 -3.05 8.73 14.96
N ILE A 209 -2.43 8.29 13.85
CA ILE A 209 -1.60 7.07 13.79
C ILE A 209 -0.39 7.21 14.71
N GLN A 210 0.31 8.36 14.67
CA GLN A 210 1.46 8.62 15.54
C GLN A 210 1.05 8.51 17.02
N ARG A 211 -0.03 9.20 17.42
CA ARG A 211 -0.53 9.16 18.80
C ARG A 211 -0.88 7.73 19.24
N LEU A 212 -1.53 6.96 18.37
CA LEU A 212 -1.87 5.57 18.65
C LEU A 212 -0.63 4.68 18.77
N ALA A 213 0.33 4.83 17.86
CA ALA A 213 1.57 4.04 17.83
C ALA A 213 2.51 4.36 18.99
N THR A 214 2.40 5.55 19.58
CA THR A 214 3.15 5.99 20.77
C THR A 214 2.32 5.96 22.06
N ALA A 215 1.09 5.45 22.01
CA ALA A 215 0.26 5.31 23.21
C ALA A 215 0.75 4.15 24.07
N GLY A 216 0.65 4.29 25.39
CA GLY A 216 1.06 3.30 26.38
C GLY A 216 2.09 3.85 27.36
N ASN A 217 2.86 2.97 28.00
CA ASN A 217 3.84 3.35 29.01
C ASN A 217 5.03 4.08 28.37
N PRO A 218 5.29 5.37 28.69
CA PRO A 218 6.42 6.10 28.12
C PRO A 218 7.81 5.54 28.49
N ASN A 219 7.87 4.71 29.53
CA ASN A 219 9.10 4.03 29.96
C ASN A 219 9.33 2.70 29.22
N ASP A 220 8.39 2.25 28.39
CA ASP A 220 8.59 1.11 27.52
C ASP A 220 9.58 1.48 26.39
N PRO A 221 10.72 0.78 26.27
CA PRO A 221 11.72 1.05 25.24
C PRO A 221 11.17 0.99 23.82
N GLU A 222 10.18 0.15 23.52
CA GLU A 222 9.59 0.07 22.18
C GLU A 222 8.73 1.29 21.86
N ILE A 223 7.94 1.77 22.84
CA ILE A 223 7.12 2.97 22.68
C ILE A 223 8.01 4.20 22.49
N ALA A 224 9.05 4.31 23.30
CA ALA A 224 10.02 5.40 23.20
C ALA A 224 10.83 5.33 21.89
N TYR A 225 11.20 4.13 21.43
CA TYR A 225 11.80 3.91 20.12
C TYR A 225 10.89 4.43 18.99
N ARG A 226 9.61 4.03 18.97
CA ARG A 226 8.64 4.48 17.95
C ARG A 226 8.47 5.98 17.96
N LYS A 227 8.41 6.61 19.15
CA LYS A 227 8.36 8.07 19.28
C LYS A 227 9.56 8.73 18.62
N CYS A 228 10.77 8.25 18.90
CA CYS A 228 11.99 8.79 18.27
C CYS A 228 11.96 8.58 16.76
N LEU A 229 11.48 7.42 16.27
CA LEU A 229 11.40 7.12 14.84
C LEU A 229 10.50 8.11 14.09
N PHE A 230 9.34 8.47 14.64
CA PHE A 230 8.47 9.49 14.05
C PHE A 230 9.14 10.86 14.01
N GLU A 231 9.78 11.27 15.09
CA GLU A 231 10.47 12.57 15.15
C GLU A 231 11.67 12.65 14.20
N MET A 232 12.43 11.56 14.05
CA MET A 232 13.50 11.48 13.05
C MET A 232 12.95 11.50 11.63
N GLY A 233 11.82 10.83 11.36
CA GLY A 233 11.15 10.87 10.06
C GLY A 233 10.68 12.29 9.70
N ASN A 234 10.11 13.03 10.65
CA ASN A 234 9.75 14.44 10.48
C ASN A 234 10.99 15.30 10.21
N ALA A 235 12.07 15.12 10.97
CA ALA A 235 13.33 15.83 10.75
C ALA A 235 13.95 15.53 9.38
N ALA A 236 13.88 14.27 8.91
CA ALA A 236 14.34 13.88 7.58
C ALA A 236 13.53 14.56 6.48
N LYS A 237 12.19 14.61 6.62
CA LYS A 237 11.28 15.33 5.69
C LYS A 237 11.60 16.83 5.63
N ASP A 238 11.88 17.43 6.78
CA ASP A 238 12.24 18.85 6.90
C ASP A 238 13.69 19.14 6.47
N LYS A 239 14.46 18.11 6.08
CA LYS A 239 15.90 18.18 5.78
C LYS A 239 16.75 18.74 6.95
N ASP A 240 16.28 18.60 8.19
CA ASP A 240 16.97 19.06 9.40
C ASP A 240 17.83 17.95 10.01
N ILE A 241 19.08 17.88 9.57
CA ILE A 241 20.04 16.87 10.01
C ILE A 241 20.37 16.99 11.51
N LYS A 242 20.37 18.20 12.08
CA LYS A 242 20.70 18.40 13.51
C LYS A 242 19.60 17.83 14.39
N ARG A 243 18.34 18.09 14.03
CA ARG A 243 17.19 17.52 14.72
C ARG A 243 17.13 16.00 14.54
N LEU A 244 17.46 15.50 13.36
CA LEU A 244 17.58 14.06 13.12
C LEU A 244 18.61 13.44 14.06
N HIS A 245 19.80 14.05 14.20
CA HIS A 245 20.82 13.54 15.09
C HIS A 245 20.38 13.51 16.56
N TYR A 246 19.77 14.61 17.02
CA TYR A 246 19.24 14.71 18.37
C TYR A 246 18.29 13.55 18.71
N TRP A 247 17.34 13.26 17.82
CA TRP A 247 16.39 12.17 18.04
C TRP A 247 17.01 10.78 17.82
N GLY A 248 17.97 10.64 16.91
CA GLY A 248 18.73 9.42 16.71
C GLY A 248 19.56 9.03 17.93
N GLU A 249 20.26 9.98 18.54
CA GLU A 249 21.02 9.73 19.78
C GLU A 249 20.09 9.31 20.93
N ARG A 250 18.95 9.98 21.09
CA ARG A 250 17.94 9.59 22.08
C ARG A 250 17.37 8.19 21.83
N MET A 251 17.15 7.83 20.57
CA MET A 251 16.72 6.48 20.19
C MET A 251 17.74 5.43 20.64
N LEU A 252 19.03 5.70 20.41
CA LEU A 252 20.11 4.81 20.86
C LEU A 252 20.15 4.71 22.39
N GLU A 253 20.05 5.82 23.11
CA GLU A 253 20.08 5.81 24.58
C GLU A 253 18.96 4.95 25.18
N VAL A 254 17.73 5.11 24.68
CA VAL A 254 16.57 4.39 25.21
C VAL A 254 16.66 2.91 24.90
N THR A 255 17.02 2.56 23.67
CA THR A 255 17.12 1.15 23.26
C THR A 255 18.32 0.46 23.91
N GLN A 256 19.42 1.17 24.18
CA GLN A 256 20.56 0.63 24.93
C GLN A 256 20.18 0.27 26.37
N ARG A 257 19.43 1.14 27.05
CA ARG A 257 18.99 0.92 28.44
C ARG A 257 18.05 -0.28 28.59
N SER A 258 17.37 -0.69 27.52
CA SER A 258 16.49 -1.85 27.53
C SER A 258 17.22 -3.19 27.73
N GLY A 259 18.52 -3.26 27.41
CA GLY A 259 19.28 -4.51 27.37
C GLY A 259 18.95 -5.43 26.19
N ASN A 260 17.92 -5.12 25.40
CA ASN A 260 17.52 -5.90 24.22
C ASN A 260 18.44 -5.58 23.03
N LYS A 261 19.25 -6.57 22.63
CA LYS A 261 20.22 -6.44 21.55
C LYS A 261 19.57 -6.27 20.18
N GLY A 262 18.51 -7.02 19.88
CA GLY A 262 17.71 -6.84 18.66
C GLY A 262 17.21 -5.41 18.52
N LEU A 263 16.51 -4.90 19.55
CA LEU A 263 15.98 -3.53 19.54
C LEU A 263 17.09 -2.47 19.41
N PHE A 264 18.24 -2.66 20.07
CA PHE A 264 19.36 -1.74 19.98
C PHE A 264 20.04 -1.77 18.60
N ALA A 265 20.15 -2.94 17.95
CA ALA A 265 20.62 -3.04 16.57
C ALA A 265 19.62 -2.40 15.59
N THR A 266 18.32 -2.62 15.79
CA THR A 266 17.26 -1.96 15.00
C THR A 266 17.33 -0.44 15.08
N ALA A 267 17.62 0.13 16.26
CA ALA A 267 17.80 1.57 16.42
C ALA A 267 18.98 2.11 15.61
N HIS A 268 20.13 1.43 15.64
CA HIS A 268 21.28 1.83 14.81
C HIS A 268 20.98 1.76 13.32
N LEU A 269 20.32 0.69 12.86
CA LEU A 269 19.95 0.53 11.45
C LEU A 269 18.92 1.56 11.01
N SER A 270 17.90 1.85 11.82
CA SER A 270 16.89 2.85 11.49
C SER A 270 17.48 4.25 11.39
N TYR A 271 18.40 4.57 12.30
CA TYR A 271 19.13 5.83 12.28
C TYR A 271 20.03 5.93 11.05
N ALA A 272 20.86 4.92 10.78
CA ALA A 272 21.68 4.88 9.57
C ALA A 272 20.82 4.95 8.29
N GLY A 273 19.69 4.25 8.27
CA GLY A 273 18.68 4.25 7.22
C GLY A 273 18.22 5.66 6.83
N MET A 274 17.90 6.48 7.84
CA MET A 274 17.47 7.86 7.60
C MET A 274 18.63 8.79 7.19
N LEU A 275 19.86 8.53 7.66
CA LEU A 275 21.04 9.29 7.26
C LEU A 275 21.46 9.05 5.80
N PHE A 276 21.01 7.97 5.15
CA PHE A 276 21.24 7.80 3.71
C PHE A 276 20.65 8.95 2.87
N ASN A 277 19.60 9.63 3.35
CA ASN A 277 19.04 10.83 2.71
C ASN A 277 19.98 12.04 2.74
N PHE A 278 21.00 12.02 3.59
CA PHE A 278 21.95 13.11 3.82
C PHE A 278 23.37 12.69 3.43
N LYS A 279 23.51 12.09 2.23
CA LYS A 279 24.73 11.46 1.69
C LYS A 279 26.02 12.04 2.31
N ARG A 280 26.91 11.15 2.80
CA ARG A 280 28.25 11.46 3.39
C ARG A 280 28.26 11.91 4.86
N ASP A 281 27.18 11.68 5.62
CA ASP A 281 27.22 11.86 7.06
C ASP A 281 28.29 10.95 7.74
N PRO A 282 29.20 11.50 8.57
CA PRO A 282 30.29 10.73 9.17
C PRO A 282 29.83 9.72 10.24
N GLN A 283 28.62 9.86 10.76
CA GLN A 283 28.06 8.95 11.76
C GLN A 283 27.55 7.65 11.13
N LEU A 284 27.15 7.67 9.86
CA LEU A 284 26.61 6.53 9.12
C LEU A 284 27.51 5.27 9.21
N PRO A 285 28.81 5.31 8.86
CA PRO A 285 29.67 4.13 8.98
C PRO A 285 29.81 3.63 10.43
N LEU A 286 29.84 4.53 11.41
CA LEU A 286 29.92 4.17 12.84
C LEU A 286 28.65 3.46 13.32
N LEU A 287 27.48 3.91 12.86
CA LEU A 287 26.20 3.29 13.18
C LEU A 287 26.10 1.89 12.60
N LEU A 288 26.49 1.73 11.33
CA LEU A 288 26.46 0.44 10.66
C LEU A 288 27.44 -0.56 11.30
N GLU A 289 28.66 -0.13 11.63
CA GLU A 289 29.63 -1.00 12.30
C GLU A 289 29.12 -1.48 13.68
N LYS A 290 28.55 -0.55 14.47
CA LYS A 290 27.94 -0.88 15.76
C LYS A 290 26.75 -1.82 15.60
N ALA A 291 25.86 -1.55 14.63
CA ALA A 291 24.71 -2.43 14.34
C ALA A 291 25.16 -3.86 14.04
N THR A 292 26.14 -4.04 13.15
CA THR A 292 26.71 -5.35 12.81
C THR A 292 27.27 -6.05 14.05
N ARG A 293 28.02 -5.34 14.90
CA ARG A 293 28.61 -5.89 16.12
C ARG A 293 27.54 -6.33 17.13
N ILE A 294 26.53 -5.49 17.35
CA ILE A 294 25.43 -5.77 18.28
C ILE A 294 24.61 -6.97 17.77
N ALA A 295 24.27 -7.01 16.49
CA ALA A 295 23.54 -8.12 15.89
C ALA A 295 24.31 -9.44 16.01
N LYS A 296 25.62 -9.45 15.71
CA LYS A 296 26.47 -10.64 15.93
C LYS A 296 26.47 -11.13 17.37
N GLN A 297 26.55 -10.21 18.34
CA GLN A 297 26.45 -10.56 19.77
C GLN A 297 25.07 -11.13 20.11
N GLY A 298 23.99 -10.54 19.60
CA GLY A 298 22.62 -11.02 19.84
C GLY A 298 22.41 -12.44 19.32
N ILE A 299 22.92 -12.75 18.12
CA ILE A 299 22.87 -14.11 17.56
C ILE A 299 23.60 -15.10 18.48
N GLN A 300 24.79 -14.76 18.99
CA GLN A 300 25.54 -15.60 19.93
C GLN A 300 24.80 -15.82 21.26
N MET A 301 23.95 -14.87 21.66
CA MET A 301 23.11 -14.94 22.85
C MET A 301 21.75 -15.62 22.60
N GLY A 302 21.49 -16.13 21.39
CA GLY A 302 20.26 -16.84 21.03
C GLY A 302 19.09 -15.94 20.60
N ASP A 303 19.34 -14.64 20.35
CA ASP A 303 18.32 -13.74 19.78
C ASP A 303 18.23 -13.94 18.27
N ASN A 304 17.28 -14.78 17.85
CA ASN A 304 17.05 -15.09 16.44
C ASN A 304 16.64 -13.86 15.60
N ALA A 305 16.07 -12.81 16.20
CA ALA A 305 15.72 -11.58 15.48
C ALA A 305 16.97 -10.84 15.00
N CYS A 306 18.13 -11.03 15.66
CA CYS A 306 19.37 -10.40 15.26
C CYS A 306 19.95 -10.93 13.93
N LEU A 307 19.52 -12.11 13.46
CA LEU A 307 19.97 -12.65 12.18
C LEU A 307 19.51 -11.80 11.00
N SER A 308 18.22 -11.44 10.96
CA SER A 308 17.68 -10.58 9.90
C SER A 308 18.30 -9.18 9.94
N LEU A 309 18.57 -8.66 11.15
CA LEU A 309 19.26 -7.38 11.34
C LEU A 309 20.71 -7.44 10.84
N LEU A 310 21.42 -8.56 11.03
CA LEU A 310 22.78 -8.73 10.50
C LEU A 310 22.79 -8.76 8.97
N ILE A 311 21.84 -9.48 8.36
CA ILE A 311 21.67 -9.50 6.90
C ILE A 311 21.38 -8.08 6.39
N GLN A 312 20.48 -7.34 7.04
CA GLN A 312 20.18 -5.95 6.67
C GLN A 312 21.39 -5.03 6.84
N ALA A 313 22.19 -5.21 7.91
CA ALA A 313 23.39 -4.42 8.15
C ALA A 313 24.43 -4.58 7.04
N TYR A 314 24.66 -5.80 6.53
CA TYR A 314 25.55 -6.03 5.39
C TYR A 314 25.05 -5.35 4.12
N GLY A 315 23.74 -5.39 3.85
CA GLY A 315 23.15 -4.66 2.73
C GLY A 315 23.35 -3.15 2.84
N TYR A 316 23.20 -2.57 4.03
CA TYR A 316 23.47 -1.14 4.24
C TYR A 316 24.96 -0.79 4.10
N GLN A 317 25.87 -1.67 4.55
CA GLN A 317 27.31 -1.48 4.30
C GLN A 317 27.64 -1.49 2.81
N GLY A 318 27.04 -2.41 2.04
CA GLY A 318 27.17 -2.47 0.59
C GLY A 318 26.64 -1.21 -0.10
N ALA A 319 25.43 -0.77 0.26
CA ALA A 319 24.82 0.45 -0.25
C ALA A 319 25.66 1.71 0.08
N TYR A 320 26.18 1.81 1.30
CA TYR A 320 27.06 2.91 1.69
C TYR A 320 28.37 2.92 0.89
N ALA A 321 29.02 1.77 0.74
CA ALA A 321 30.22 1.65 -0.08
C ALA A 321 29.95 2.02 -1.56
N GLN A 322 28.79 1.62 -2.10
CA GLN A 322 28.38 1.95 -3.46
C GLN A 322 28.16 3.47 -3.63
N ILE A 323 27.47 4.14 -2.70
CA ILE A 323 27.30 5.61 -2.71
C ILE A 323 28.65 6.32 -2.64
N ARG A 324 29.63 5.75 -1.93
CA ARG A 324 31.01 6.26 -1.87
C ARG A 324 31.86 5.86 -3.09
N ARG A 325 31.26 5.26 -4.11
CA ARG A 325 31.91 4.75 -5.34
C ARG A 325 33.03 3.73 -5.07
N ASN A 326 33.03 3.09 -3.90
CA ASN A 326 33.93 1.99 -3.58
C ASN A 326 33.27 0.66 -3.98
N TYR A 327 33.19 0.44 -5.30
CA TYR A 327 32.41 -0.65 -5.89
C TYR A 327 32.93 -2.04 -5.52
N THR A 328 34.24 -2.22 -5.42
CA THR A 328 34.82 -3.50 -4.98
C THR A 328 34.37 -3.86 -3.57
N THR A 329 34.46 -2.92 -2.63
CA THR A 329 33.97 -3.15 -1.25
C THR A 329 32.46 -3.35 -1.20
N ALA A 330 31.69 -2.63 -2.03
CA ALA A 330 30.25 -2.81 -2.11
C ALA A 330 29.88 -4.23 -2.57
N ILE A 331 30.54 -4.74 -3.63
CA ILE A 331 30.35 -6.11 -4.10
C ILE A 331 30.63 -7.10 -2.97
N GLU A 332 31.75 -6.98 -2.25
CA GLU A 332 32.08 -7.90 -1.15
C GLU A 332 31.01 -7.91 -0.04
N TRP A 333 30.47 -6.74 0.33
CA TRP A 333 29.39 -6.67 1.32
C TRP A 333 28.10 -7.34 0.84
N PHE A 334 27.70 -7.13 -0.42
CA PHE A 334 26.54 -7.81 -0.98
C PHE A 334 26.73 -9.32 -1.08
N LEU A 335 27.95 -9.79 -1.37
CA LEU A 335 28.28 -11.23 -1.34
C LEU A 335 28.19 -11.81 0.07
N GLN A 336 28.68 -11.09 1.09
CA GLN A 336 28.52 -11.51 2.49
C GLN A 336 27.06 -11.56 2.91
N GLN A 337 26.25 -10.58 2.48
CA GLN A 337 24.81 -10.57 2.71
C GLN A 337 24.13 -11.78 2.04
N ALA A 338 24.46 -12.05 0.78
CA ALA A 338 23.88 -13.14 0.00
C ALA A 338 24.18 -14.50 0.63
N ALA A 339 25.46 -14.76 0.96
CA ALA A 339 25.89 -16.01 1.57
C ALA A 339 25.22 -16.26 2.92
N LEU A 340 25.12 -15.23 3.78
CA LEU A 340 24.44 -15.36 5.07
C LEU A 340 22.94 -15.63 4.91
N ALA A 341 22.27 -14.92 4.00
CA ALA A 341 20.85 -15.14 3.72
C ALA A 341 20.59 -16.55 3.17
N GLU A 342 21.43 -17.03 2.26
CA GLU A 342 21.35 -18.37 1.66
C GLU A 342 21.55 -19.47 2.71
N GLN A 343 22.58 -19.34 3.56
CA GLN A 343 22.86 -20.29 4.64
C GLN A 343 21.64 -20.50 5.56
N HIS A 344 20.83 -19.46 5.75
CA HIS A 344 19.67 -19.47 6.63
C HIS A 344 18.32 -19.56 5.89
N GLN A 345 18.33 -19.93 4.60
CA GLN A 345 17.14 -20.15 3.78
C GLN A 345 16.27 -18.89 3.55
N TYR A 346 16.84 -17.69 3.66
CA TYR A 346 16.20 -16.44 3.23
C TYR A 346 16.40 -16.23 1.72
N LEU A 347 15.92 -17.18 0.92
CA LEU A 347 16.26 -17.30 -0.51
C LEU A 347 15.92 -16.02 -1.31
N SER A 348 14.75 -15.42 -1.11
CA SER A 348 14.38 -14.17 -1.81
C SER A 348 15.32 -13.00 -1.52
N GLN A 349 15.82 -12.93 -0.28
CA GLN A 349 16.76 -11.89 0.14
C GLN A 349 18.19 -12.20 -0.33
N ALA A 350 18.56 -13.47 -0.37
CA ALA A 350 19.81 -13.94 -0.99
C ALA A 350 19.84 -13.59 -2.48
N ALA A 351 18.78 -13.90 -3.25
CA ALA A 351 18.65 -13.52 -4.66
C ALA A 351 18.76 -12.01 -4.88
N THR A 352 18.17 -11.19 -4.00
CA THR A 352 18.27 -9.73 -4.09
C THR A 352 19.71 -9.25 -3.89
N SER A 353 20.41 -9.84 -2.92
CA SER A 353 21.80 -9.49 -2.61
C SER A 353 22.75 -9.96 -3.72
N TRP A 354 22.54 -11.17 -4.25
CA TRP A 354 23.23 -11.70 -5.42
C TRP A 354 23.00 -10.81 -6.65
N TYR A 355 21.77 -10.38 -6.90
CA TYR A 355 21.43 -9.48 -7.99
C TYR A 355 22.19 -8.15 -7.88
N GLN A 356 22.26 -7.54 -6.69
CA GLN A 356 23.04 -6.32 -6.47
C GLN A 356 24.53 -6.51 -6.77
N ALA A 357 25.14 -7.61 -6.31
CA ALA A 357 26.55 -7.92 -6.59
C ALA A 357 26.83 -8.19 -8.08
N VAL A 358 25.96 -8.96 -8.74
CA VAL A 358 26.07 -9.30 -10.17
C VAL A 358 25.89 -8.06 -11.04
N GLU A 359 24.88 -7.24 -10.78
CA GLU A 359 24.64 -6.00 -11.53
C GLU A 359 25.82 -5.03 -11.40
N LEU A 360 26.36 -4.88 -10.19
CA LEU A 360 27.48 -3.99 -9.95
C LEU A 360 28.78 -4.51 -10.57
N SER A 361 29.05 -5.82 -10.48
CA SER A 361 30.21 -6.45 -11.14
C SER A 361 30.11 -6.36 -12.66
N ARG A 362 28.92 -6.52 -13.26
CA ARG A 362 28.73 -6.34 -14.71
C ARG A 362 29.29 -5.02 -15.21
N ARG A 363 29.04 -3.94 -14.47
CA ARG A 363 29.40 -2.56 -14.85
C ARG A 363 30.81 -2.15 -14.39
N LYS A 364 31.30 -2.66 -13.26
CA LYS A 364 32.50 -2.14 -12.58
C LYS A 364 33.60 -3.19 -12.33
N ASP A 365 33.31 -4.48 -12.47
CA ASP A 365 34.26 -5.58 -12.33
C ASP A 365 33.85 -6.79 -13.22
N SER A 366 33.92 -6.58 -14.54
CA SER A 366 33.43 -7.56 -15.52
C SER A 366 34.18 -8.89 -15.45
N SER A 367 35.37 -8.92 -14.84
CA SER A 367 36.17 -10.14 -14.67
C SER A 367 35.48 -11.18 -13.78
N ARG A 368 34.69 -10.73 -12.81
CA ARG A 368 33.95 -11.58 -11.86
C ARG A 368 32.50 -11.81 -12.26
N TYR A 369 31.99 -11.07 -13.25
CA TYR A 369 30.58 -11.07 -13.60
C TYR A 369 30.01 -12.48 -13.83
N HIS A 370 30.64 -13.27 -14.70
CA HIS A 370 30.13 -14.60 -15.05
C HIS A 370 30.21 -15.60 -13.89
N SER A 371 31.27 -15.55 -13.07
CA SER A 371 31.41 -16.45 -11.92
C SER A 371 30.39 -16.12 -10.82
N LEU A 372 30.11 -14.83 -10.60
CA LEU A 372 29.07 -14.40 -9.67
C LEU A 372 27.66 -14.70 -10.20
N LEU A 373 27.43 -14.55 -11.51
CA LEU A 373 26.14 -14.87 -12.14
C LEU A 373 25.81 -16.36 -12.00
N GLU A 374 26.79 -17.25 -12.18
CA GLU A 374 26.60 -18.68 -11.97
C GLU A 374 26.25 -19.01 -10.51
N GLN A 375 26.91 -18.38 -9.53
CA GLN A 375 26.60 -18.58 -8.11
C GLN A 375 25.19 -18.05 -7.76
N ALA A 376 24.86 -16.87 -8.27
CA ALA A 376 23.54 -16.26 -8.13
C ALA A 376 22.42 -17.14 -8.71
N TYR A 377 22.66 -17.77 -9.87
CA TYR A 377 21.76 -18.77 -10.43
C TYR A 377 21.60 -19.98 -9.49
N LYS A 378 22.69 -20.56 -9.00
CA LYS A 378 22.64 -21.74 -8.13
C LYS A 378 21.85 -21.50 -6.84
N CYS A 379 21.97 -20.31 -6.25
CA CYS A 379 21.27 -19.93 -5.03
C CYS A 379 19.74 -20.04 -5.15
N GLY A 380 19.16 -19.73 -6.31
CA GLY A 380 17.71 -19.77 -6.51
C GLY A 380 17.18 -21.10 -7.06
N ILE A 381 18.02 -22.11 -7.29
CA ILE A 381 17.58 -23.45 -7.70
C ILE A 381 16.51 -24.01 -6.75
N PRO A 382 16.68 -23.97 -5.40
CA PRO A 382 15.72 -24.52 -4.45
C PRO A 382 14.39 -23.75 -4.32
N MET A 383 14.27 -22.55 -4.92
CA MET A 383 13.05 -21.74 -4.82
C MET A 383 11.85 -22.44 -5.45
N THR A 384 10.69 -22.27 -4.84
CA THR A 384 9.39 -22.64 -5.43
C THR A 384 9.04 -21.73 -6.62
N ASP A 385 8.05 -22.14 -7.42
CA ASP A 385 7.57 -21.34 -8.56
C ASP A 385 6.97 -19.99 -8.09
N ASP A 386 6.30 -19.97 -6.92
CA ASP A 386 5.74 -18.77 -6.32
C ASP A 386 6.84 -17.79 -5.85
N GLU A 387 7.89 -18.29 -5.21
CA GLU A 387 9.05 -17.48 -4.80
C GLU A 387 9.82 -16.95 -6.02
N LEU A 388 9.93 -17.74 -7.08
CA LEU A 388 10.56 -17.35 -8.33
C LEU A 388 9.78 -16.22 -9.01
N SER A 389 8.44 -16.34 -9.11
CA SER A 389 7.59 -15.35 -9.76
C SER A 389 7.60 -13.98 -9.06
N SER A 390 7.75 -13.98 -7.74
CA SER A 390 7.68 -12.78 -6.90
C SER A 390 9.04 -12.11 -6.65
N SER A 391 10.17 -12.80 -6.83
CA SER A 391 11.51 -12.29 -6.55
C SER A 391 12.21 -11.62 -7.74
N VAL A 392 13.46 -11.21 -7.56
CA VAL A 392 14.36 -10.74 -8.65
C VAL A 392 15.17 -11.87 -9.27
N TYR A 393 14.99 -13.11 -8.79
CA TYR A 393 15.73 -14.26 -9.27
C TYR A 393 15.49 -14.53 -10.75
N SER A 394 14.27 -14.28 -11.25
CA SER A 394 13.93 -14.36 -12.67
C SER A 394 14.86 -13.52 -13.57
N PHE A 395 15.37 -12.39 -13.08
CA PHE A 395 16.32 -11.55 -13.82
C PHE A 395 17.70 -12.20 -13.91
N LEU A 396 18.16 -12.81 -12.81
CA LEU A 396 19.41 -13.59 -12.77
C LEU A 396 19.31 -14.83 -13.66
N THR A 397 18.17 -15.51 -13.65
CA THR A 397 17.90 -16.67 -14.51
C THR A 397 17.91 -16.28 -15.99
N ALA A 398 17.31 -15.15 -16.36
CA ALA A 398 17.35 -14.65 -17.74
C ALA A 398 18.78 -14.31 -18.17
N ASP A 399 19.52 -13.56 -17.35
CA ASP A 399 20.90 -13.17 -17.65
C ASP A 399 21.81 -14.43 -17.76
N TYR A 400 21.58 -15.46 -16.94
CA TYR A 400 22.33 -16.73 -16.99
C TYR A 400 21.92 -17.64 -18.15
N TYR A 401 20.65 -17.60 -18.58
CA TYR A 401 20.19 -18.28 -19.79
C TYR A 401 20.98 -17.79 -21.01
N ASP A 402 21.15 -16.47 -21.17
CA ASP A 402 21.87 -15.90 -22.31
C ASP A 402 23.35 -16.31 -22.31
N TYR A 403 23.94 -16.39 -21.12
CA TYR A 403 25.27 -16.94 -20.94
C TYR A 403 25.33 -18.42 -21.37
N ALA A 404 24.44 -19.27 -20.85
CA ALA A 404 24.38 -20.70 -21.16
C ALA A 404 24.14 -20.96 -22.66
N TYR A 405 23.28 -20.16 -23.29
CA TYR A 405 23.00 -20.21 -24.72
C TYR A 405 24.25 -19.88 -25.54
N THR A 406 24.92 -18.78 -25.22
CA THR A 406 26.15 -18.34 -25.91
C THR A 406 27.28 -19.38 -25.78
N HIS A 407 27.34 -20.10 -24.65
CA HIS A 407 28.32 -21.14 -24.37
C HIS A 407 27.87 -22.54 -24.78
N LYS A 408 26.77 -22.67 -25.53
CA LYS A 408 26.25 -23.94 -26.07
C LYS A 408 25.94 -25.00 -25.00
N GLN A 409 25.51 -24.59 -23.82
CA GLN A 409 25.09 -25.49 -22.74
C GLN A 409 23.64 -25.97 -22.95
N VAL A 410 23.43 -26.79 -23.98
CA VAL A 410 22.09 -27.14 -24.51
C VAL A 410 21.13 -27.70 -23.44
N SER A 411 21.62 -28.58 -22.55
CA SER A 411 20.78 -29.18 -21.50
C SER A 411 20.30 -28.14 -20.50
N LEU A 412 21.17 -27.24 -20.08
CA LEU A 412 20.87 -26.20 -19.09
C LEU A 412 19.93 -25.13 -19.66
N VAL A 413 20.16 -24.73 -20.92
CA VAL A 413 19.26 -23.83 -21.65
C VAL A 413 17.84 -24.41 -21.67
N LYS A 414 17.70 -25.71 -21.95
CA LYS A 414 16.40 -26.38 -21.96
C LYS A 414 15.76 -26.42 -20.57
N GLU A 415 16.52 -26.76 -19.54
CA GLU A 415 16.03 -26.81 -18.16
C GLU A 415 15.49 -25.44 -17.69
N ILE A 416 16.24 -24.36 -17.98
CA ILE A 416 15.82 -23.00 -17.66
C ILE A 416 14.56 -22.64 -18.44
N ASP A 417 14.52 -22.94 -19.74
CA ASP A 417 13.38 -22.60 -20.60
C ASP A 417 12.09 -23.32 -20.15
N ASP A 418 12.19 -24.62 -19.82
CA ASP A 418 11.07 -25.42 -19.32
C ASP A 418 10.53 -24.86 -18.00
N ARG A 419 11.43 -24.52 -17.05
CA ARG A 419 11.05 -23.95 -15.75
C ARG A 419 10.43 -22.57 -15.89
N MET A 420 11.06 -21.67 -16.64
CA MET A 420 10.57 -20.30 -16.81
C MET A 420 9.26 -20.26 -17.60
N SER A 421 9.11 -21.13 -18.61
CA SER A 421 7.86 -21.26 -19.37
C SER A 421 6.70 -21.78 -18.51
N ARG A 422 6.97 -22.64 -17.53
CA ARG A 422 5.96 -23.10 -16.57
C ARG A 422 5.43 -21.96 -15.69
N VAL A 423 6.32 -21.05 -15.26
CA VAL A 423 5.98 -19.98 -14.33
C VAL A 423 5.39 -18.74 -15.01
N PHE A 424 5.98 -18.30 -16.14
CA PHE A 424 5.61 -17.04 -16.81
C PHE A 424 4.95 -17.25 -18.18
N GLY A 425 4.79 -18.50 -18.64
CA GLY A 425 4.25 -18.82 -19.96
C GLY A 425 5.31 -18.84 -21.06
N LYS A 426 4.91 -19.21 -22.28
CA LYS A 426 5.84 -19.44 -23.42
C LYS A 426 6.67 -18.21 -23.81
N GLU A 427 6.14 -17.02 -23.57
CA GLU A 427 6.80 -15.74 -23.84
C GLU A 427 7.51 -15.17 -22.59
N TRP A 428 7.99 -16.06 -21.69
CA TRP A 428 8.52 -15.67 -20.39
C TRP A 428 9.60 -14.60 -20.45
N LYS A 429 10.44 -14.58 -21.50
CA LYS A 429 11.50 -13.57 -21.66
C LYS A 429 10.93 -12.15 -21.73
N ALA A 430 9.86 -11.95 -22.52
CA ALA A 430 9.22 -10.65 -22.66
C ALA A 430 8.54 -10.20 -21.35
N GLU A 431 7.92 -11.13 -20.63
CA GLU A 431 7.31 -10.85 -19.32
C GLU A 431 8.37 -10.50 -18.28
N VAL A 432 9.47 -11.25 -18.22
CA VAL A 432 10.59 -10.97 -17.30
C VAL A 432 11.23 -9.61 -17.62
N ASP A 433 11.41 -9.24 -18.89
CA ASP A 433 11.92 -7.93 -19.28
C ASP A 433 10.99 -6.79 -18.85
N LYS A 434 9.67 -6.97 -19.01
CA LYS A 434 8.67 -6.02 -18.54
C LYS A 434 8.73 -5.85 -17.02
N LEU A 435 8.86 -6.95 -16.28
CA LEU A 435 9.05 -6.94 -14.83
C LEU A 435 10.36 -6.26 -14.43
N LYS A 436 11.46 -6.51 -15.14
CA LYS A 436 12.77 -5.91 -14.89
C LYS A 436 12.70 -4.39 -15.04
N LYS A 437 12.09 -3.89 -16.11
CA LYS A 437 11.89 -2.44 -16.33
C LYS A 437 11.05 -1.79 -15.22
N SER A 438 10.01 -2.47 -14.74
CA SER A 438 9.18 -1.98 -13.64
C SER A 438 9.92 -1.99 -12.29
N LYS A 439 10.62 -3.09 -11.96
CA LYS A 439 11.28 -3.28 -10.66
C LYS A 439 12.63 -2.56 -10.51
N VAL A 440 13.42 -2.40 -11.57
CA VAL A 440 14.72 -1.68 -11.51
C VAL A 440 14.52 -0.22 -11.07
N LYS A 441 13.40 0.40 -11.47
CA LYS A 441 13.02 1.75 -11.02
C LYS A 441 12.79 1.84 -9.50
N SER A 442 12.42 0.73 -8.86
CA SER A 442 12.14 0.63 -7.41
C SER A 442 13.36 0.17 -6.60
N LEU A 443 14.18 -0.73 -7.14
CA LEU A 443 15.35 -1.31 -6.45
C LEU A 443 16.59 -0.40 -6.42
N MET A 444 16.68 0.60 -7.30
CA MET A 444 17.81 1.54 -7.36
C MET A 444 17.61 2.84 -6.55
N GLN A 445 16.47 3.02 -5.86
CA GLN A 445 16.22 4.21 -5.05
C GLN A 445 16.31 3.93 -3.54
N PRO A 446 17.43 4.23 -2.87
CA PRO A 446 17.36 4.78 -1.53
C PRO A 446 17.15 6.30 -1.66
N HIS A 447 15.93 6.76 -2.00
CA HIS A 447 15.55 8.19 -2.15
C HIS A 447 16.73 9.14 -2.46
N LEU A 448 17.40 8.93 -3.60
CA LEU A 448 18.37 9.90 -4.11
C LEU A 448 17.57 10.84 -5.02
N SER A 449 17.60 12.13 -4.69
CA SER A 449 16.97 13.20 -5.49
C SER A 449 17.48 13.16 -6.94
N GLU A 450 16.60 13.56 -7.86
CA GLU A 450 16.69 13.50 -9.33
C GLU A 450 17.90 14.21 -9.99
N GLU A 451 18.90 14.65 -9.21
CA GLU A 451 20.04 15.45 -9.68
C GLU A 451 21.19 14.62 -10.30
N GLU A 452 21.20 13.28 -10.14
CA GLU A 452 22.32 12.44 -10.63
C GLU A 452 22.10 11.85 -12.05
N GLU A 453 20.89 11.88 -12.63
CA GLU A 453 20.69 11.49 -14.04
C GLU A 453 21.26 12.54 -15.00
N GLU A 454 21.44 13.79 -14.57
CA GLU A 454 22.04 14.86 -15.37
C GLU A 454 23.58 14.80 -15.39
N GLU A 455 24.25 14.42 -14.28
CA GLU A 455 25.72 14.30 -14.24
C GLU A 455 26.27 13.13 -15.07
N GLU A 456 25.58 11.96 -15.12
CA GLU A 456 26.01 10.85 -16.00
C GLU A 456 25.74 11.15 -17.50
N ALA A 457 24.74 11.97 -17.80
CA ALA A 457 24.46 12.43 -19.16
C ALA A 457 25.49 13.47 -19.64
N GLU A 458 26.02 14.31 -18.75
CA GLU A 458 27.06 15.29 -19.09
C GLU A 458 28.46 14.66 -19.22
N GLU A 459 28.82 13.67 -18.38
CA GLU A 459 30.12 12.97 -18.49
C GLU A 459 30.24 12.14 -19.78
N THR A 460 29.12 11.65 -20.33
CA THR A 460 29.12 10.90 -21.61
C THR A 460 29.13 11.81 -22.84
N ALA A 461 28.82 13.10 -22.69
CA ALA A 461 28.82 14.08 -23.77
C ALA A 461 30.15 14.84 -23.94
N GLY A 462 31.06 14.76 -22.98
CA GLY A 462 32.30 15.54 -22.93
C GLY A 462 33.57 14.79 -23.38
N SER A 463 33.74 14.56 -24.68
CA SER A 463 35.06 14.29 -25.27
C SER A 463 35.14 14.81 -26.72
N PRO A 464 35.67 16.03 -26.94
CA PRO A 464 35.98 16.51 -28.27
C PRO A 464 37.27 15.85 -28.75
N THR A 465 37.23 15.40 -30.00
CA THR A 465 38.33 14.86 -30.77
C THR A 465 39.39 15.95 -31.00
N GLU A 466 40.50 15.89 -30.27
CA GLU A 466 41.77 16.49 -30.73
C GLU A 466 42.52 15.46 -31.57
N LYS A 467 42.57 15.65 -32.90
CA LYS A 467 43.68 15.18 -33.73
C LYS A 467 43.91 16.12 -34.92
N ARG A 468 45.08 16.76 -34.86
CA ARG A 468 46.02 17.14 -35.93
C ARG A 468 45.51 17.69 -37.26
#